data_AF-A0A8H4CND9-F1
#
_entry.id   AF-A0A8H4CND9-F1
#
_cell.length_a   1.000
_cell.length_b   1.000
_cell.length_c   1.000
_cell.angle_alpha   90.00
_cell.angle_beta   90.00
_cell.angle_gamma   90.00
#
_symmetry.space_group_name_H-M   'P 1'
#
loop_
_entity.id
_entity.type
_entity.pdbx_description
1 polymer ?
#
loop_
_entity_poly.entity_id
_entity_poly.type
_entity_poly.pdbx_seq_one_letter_code
_entity_poly.pdbx_strand_id
1 'polypeptide(L)'
;MSESCSSWYNGGIKGGRIHGLWPGSAAHVDLVRKDPRWEDFSYTYNNPQGNRFGWLGNGWTKKDVAAANGEAPSDVDLTPWLEKEAFSGNVDLRSYHEKWWIS
;
A
#
# COMPACT_ATOMS: atom_id res chain seq x y z
N MET A 1 -3.19 5.36 -23.05
CA MET A 1 -4.20 6.21 -22.38
C MET A 1 -3.62 7.39 -21.56
N SER A 2 -2.32 7.73 -21.65
CA SER A 2 -1.75 8.92 -20.97
C SER A 2 -0.78 9.74 -21.82
N GLU A 3 -0.62 9.45 -23.10
CA GLU A 3 0.46 10.01 -23.94
C GLU A 3 0.37 11.53 -24.14
N SER A 4 -0.81 12.14 -23.93
CA SER A 4 -1.05 13.59 -24.09
C SER A 4 -1.47 14.31 -22.80
N CYS A 5 -1.53 13.62 -21.65
CA CYS A 5 -2.01 14.20 -20.39
C CYS A 5 -0.84 14.69 -19.53
N SER A 6 -0.92 15.93 -19.05
CA SER A 6 -0.06 16.46 -17.98
C SER A 6 -0.73 16.21 -16.64
N SER A 7 -0.05 15.53 -15.72
CA SER A 7 -0.58 15.18 -14.40
C SER A 7 0.53 15.19 -13.34
N TRP A 8 0.16 15.12 -12.06
CA TRP A 8 1.13 14.95 -10.99
C TRP A 8 1.92 13.63 -11.11
N TYR A 9 1.33 12.60 -11.70
CA TYR A 9 1.97 11.29 -11.85
C TYR A 9 3.15 11.25 -12.82
N ASN A 10 3.22 12.20 -13.76
CA ASN A 10 4.31 12.36 -14.74
C ASN A 10 5.03 13.72 -14.61
N GLY A 11 4.94 14.36 -13.45
CA GLY A 11 5.61 15.64 -13.20
C GLY A 11 5.11 16.78 -14.10
N GLY A 12 3.88 16.68 -14.62
CA GLY A 12 3.30 17.66 -15.55
C GLY A 12 3.76 17.52 -17.00
N ILE A 13 4.64 16.55 -17.31
CA ILE A 13 5.18 16.36 -18.65
C ILE A 13 4.24 15.45 -19.44
N LYS A 14 3.58 16.00 -20.47
CA LYS A 14 2.74 15.21 -21.38
C LYS A 14 3.56 14.10 -22.04
N GLY A 15 3.08 12.86 -21.97
CA GLY A 15 3.81 11.69 -22.46
C GLY A 15 5.04 11.30 -21.61
N GLY A 16 5.29 12.03 -20.52
CA GLY A 16 6.37 11.74 -19.59
C GLY A 16 6.14 10.43 -18.84
N ARG A 17 7.24 9.84 -18.37
CA ARG A 17 7.21 8.59 -17.59
C ARG A 17 6.40 8.78 -16.31
N ILE A 18 5.50 7.84 -16.04
CA ILE A 18 4.81 7.78 -14.75
C ILE A 18 5.80 7.38 -13.66
N HIS A 19 5.94 8.23 -12.64
CA HIS A 19 6.82 7.99 -11.49
C HIS A 19 6.16 8.30 -10.13
N GLY A 20 4.98 8.92 -10.12
CA GLY A 20 4.27 9.31 -8.89
C GLY A 20 3.40 8.22 -8.26
N LEU A 21 3.38 7.00 -8.83
CA LEU A 21 2.53 5.91 -8.34
C LEU A 21 3.34 4.85 -7.60
N TRP A 22 2.76 4.36 -6.52
CA TRP A 22 3.19 3.12 -5.90
C TRP A 22 2.85 1.94 -6.81
N PRO A 23 3.77 0.97 -7.02
CA PRO A 23 3.53 -0.19 -7.86
C PRO A 23 2.73 -1.29 -7.10
N GLY A 24 1.55 -0.96 -6.60
CA GLY A 24 0.67 -1.88 -5.88
C GLY A 24 -0.58 -1.22 -5.31
N SER A 25 -1.38 -1.99 -4.56
CA SER A 25 -2.59 -1.49 -3.90
C SER A 25 -2.30 -0.53 -2.74
N ALA A 26 -3.33 0.20 -2.30
CA ALA A 26 -3.26 1.05 -1.10
C ALA A 26 -2.94 0.21 0.16
N ALA A 27 -3.55 -0.97 0.29
CA ALA A 27 -3.24 -1.90 1.38
C ALA A 27 -1.80 -2.43 1.28
N HIS A 28 -1.29 -2.65 0.07
CA HIS A 28 0.09 -3.09 -0.14
C HIS A 28 1.10 -2.03 0.33
N VAL A 29 0.90 -0.75 -0.02
CA VAL A 29 1.80 0.32 0.45
C VAL A 29 1.74 0.50 1.95
N ASP A 30 0.55 0.37 2.55
CA ASP A 30 0.36 0.48 3.99
C ASP A 30 1.17 -0.59 4.73
N LEU A 31 0.97 -1.87 4.38
CA LEU A 31 1.73 -2.98 4.98
C LEU A 31 3.24 -2.84 4.81
N VAL A 32 3.70 -2.45 3.63
CA VAL A 32 5.14 -2.25 3.36
C VAL A 32 5.72 -1.13 4.22
N ARG A 33 4.94 -0.11 4.54
CA ARG A 33 5.36 1.03 5.37
C ARG A 33 5.19 0.81 6.87
N LYS A 34 4.57 -0.29 7.32
CA LYS A 34 4.38 -0.58 8.75
C LYS A 34 5.68 -0.95 9.46
N ASP A 35 6.51 -1.81 8.86
CA ASP A 35 7.79 -2.23 9.44
C ASP A 35 8.96 -1.94 8.48
N PRO A 36 9.23 -0.65 8.17
CA PRO A 36 10.35 -0.28 7.34
C PRO A 36 11.62 -0.58 8.12
N ARG A 37 12.44 -1.50 7.59
CA ARG A 37 13.73 -1.83 8.19
C ARG A 37 14.78 -0.84 7.70
N TRP A 38 15.10 0.12 8.55
CA TRP A 38 16.08 1.16 8.24
C TRP A 38 17.49 0.61 8.50
N GLU A 39 18.25 0.47 7.42
CA GLU A 39 19.72 0.63 7.35
C GLU A 39 20.64 -0.46 7.94
N ASP A 40 20.17 -1.40 8.77
CA ASP A 40 21.06 -2.39 9.43
C ASP A 40 21.02 -3.84 8.88
N PHE A 41 20.77 -4.03 7.57
CA PHE A 41 20.77 -5.38 6.98
C PHE A 41 21.59 -5.50 5.70
N SER A 42 22.44 -6.53 5.65
CA SER A 42 22.98 -7.06 4.39
C SER A 42 21.96 -8.01 3.77
N TYR A 43 21.22 -7.54 2.77
CA TYR A 43 20.24 -8.34 2.05
C TYR A 43 20.82 -8.89 0.74
N THR A 44 20.53 -10.16 0.45
CA THR A 44 20.77 -10.76 -0.87
C THR A 44 19.45 -10.86 -1.63
N TYR A 45 19.48 -10.62 -2.94
CA TYR A 45 18.28 -10.78 -3.76
C TYR A 45 17.91 -12.26 -3.86
N ASN A 46 16.71 -12.61 -3.39
CA ASN A 46 16.21 -13.98 -3.47
C ASN A 46 15.60 -14.31 -4.85
N ASN A 47 15.66 -13.39 -5.82
CA ASN A 47 15.17 -13.64 -7.17
C ASN A 47 16.33 -13.89 -8.16
N PRO A 48 16.21 -14.87 -9.08
CA PRO A 48 17.24 -15.13 -10.10
C PRO A 48 17.46 -13.97 -11.07
N GLN A 49 16.51 -13.04 -11.15
CA GLN A 49 16.49 -11.92 -12.09
C GLN A 49 17.33 -10.72 -11.61
N GLY A 50 17.79 -10.71 -10.36
CA GLY A 50 18.50 -9.57 -9.76
C GLY A 50 17.64 -8.30 -9.59
N ASN A 51 16.31 -8.41 -9.61
CA ASN A 51 15.43 -7.25 -9.46
C ASN A 51 15.46 -6.75 -8.00
N ARG A 52 16.07 -5.56 -7.80
CA ARG A 52 16.18 -4.91 -6.50
C ARG A 52 14.85 -4.54 -5.83
N PHE A 53 13.77 -4.50 -6.60
CA PHE A 53 12.41 -4.24 -6.12
C PHE A 53 11.55 -5.50 -6.04
N GLY A 54 12.13 -6.69 -6.28
CA GLY A 54 11.36 -7.94 -6.30
C GLY A 54 10.72 -8.31 -4.96
N TRP A 55 11.17 -7.71 -3.86
CA TRP A 55 10.55 -7.86 -2.54
C TRP A 55 9.13 -7.25 -2.47
N LEU A 56 8.76 -6.36 -3.40
CA LEU A 56 7.39 -5.84 -3.56
C LEU A 56 6.42 -6.89 -4.11
N GLY A 57 6.92 -8.06 -4.54
CA GLY A 57 6.09 -9.14 -5.05
C GLY A 57 5.25 -8.72 -6.25
N ASN A 58 3.95 -9.04 -6.20
CA ASN A 58 2.98 -8.73 -7.25
C ASN A 58 2.18 -7.44 -6.98
N GLY A 59 2.52 -6.68 -5.93
CA GLY A 59 1.84 -5.44 -5.58
C GLY A 59 0.48 -5.59 -4.89
N TRP A 60 0.07 -6.80 -4.50
CA TRP A 60 -1.21 -7.08 -3.86
C TRP A 60 -1.03 -7.75 -2.50
N THR A 61 -1.91 -7.41 -1.56
CA THR A 61 -1.98 -8.12 -0.28
C THR A 61 -2.74 -9.44 -0.43
N LYS A 62 -2.60 -10.34 0.55
CA LYS A 62 -3.40 -11.58 0.59
C LYS A 62 -4.91 -11.29 0.60
N LYS A 63 -5.33 -10.22 1.29
CA LYS A 63 -6.72 -9.76 1.32
C LYS A 63 -7.20 -9.34 -0.07
N ASP A 64 -6.39 -8.57 -0.80
CA ASP A 64 -6.71 -8.13 -2.16
C ASP A 64 -6.92 -9.34 -3.10
N VAL A 65 -6.02 -10.33 -3.04
CA VAL A 65 -6.09 -11.53 -3.88
C VAL A 65 -7.33 -12.37 -3.54
N ALA A 66 -7.60 -12.58 -2.25
CA ALA A 66 -8.79 -13.32 -1.82
C ALA A 66 -10.08 -12.61 -2.26
N ALA A 67 -10.13 -11.27 -2.15
CA ALA A 67 -11.29 -10.49 -2.59
C ALA A 67 -11.49 -10.59 -4.11
N ALA A 68 -10.42 -10.49 -4.90
CA ALA A 68 -10.47 -10.62 -6.35
C ALA A 68 -10.95 -12.00 -6.82
N ASN A 69 -10.60 -13.06 -6.08
CA ASN A 69 -11.00 -14.44 -6.38
C ASN A 69 -12.39 -14.81 -5.83
N GLY A 70 -13.04 -13.94 -5.05
CA GLY A 70 -14.28 -14.28 -4.33
C GLY A 70 -14.07 -15.25 -3.18
N GLU A 71 -12.84 -15.37 -2.68
CA GLU A 71 -12.43 -16.25 -1.58
C GLU A 71 -12.27 -15.48 -0.26
N ALA A 72 -12.45 -14.15 -0.28
CA ALA A 72 -12.37 -13.34 0.92
C ALA A 72 -13.43 -13.81 1.94
N PRO A 73 -13.03 -14.08 3.20
CA PRO A 73 -13.97 -14.27 4.28
C PRO A 73 -15.00 -13.12 4.31
N SER A 74 -16.25 -13.44 4.60
CA SER A 74 -17.34 -12.46 4.65
C SER A 74 -17.13 -11.37 5.69
N ASP A 75 -16.25 -11.62 6.65
CA ASP A 75 -15.85 -10.74 7.74
C ASP A 75 -14.50 -10.04 7.50
N VAL A 76 -13.95 -10.08 6.28
CA VAL A 76 -12.74 -9.32 5.96
C VAL A 76 -13.02 -7.82 6.09
N ASP A 77 -12.39 -7.21 7.09
CA ASP A 77 -12.32 -5.76 7.21
C ASP A 77 -11.22 -5.20 6.29
N LEU A 78 -11.66 -4.42 5.30
CA LEU A 78 -10.81 -3.67 4.36
C LEU A 78 -10.58 -2.23 4.80
N THR A 79 -11.27 -1.77 5.84
CA THR A 79 -11.23 -0.39 6.34
C THR A 79 -11.08 -0.35 7.87
N PRO A 80 -10.09 -1.06 8.46
CA PRO A 80 -9.93 -1.12 9.93
C PRO A 80 -9.63 0.24 10.57
N TRP A 81 -9.22 1.23 9.77
CA TRP A 81 -9.01 2.61 10.22
C TRP A 81 -10.30 3.45 10.31
N LEU A 82 -11.45 2.91 9.89
CA LEU A 82 -12.73 3.61 9.92
C LEU A 82 -13.47 3.31 11.24
N GLU A 83 -13.13 4.05 12.29
CA GLU A 83 -13.81 3.95 13.59
C GLU A 83 -15.20 4.63 13.53
N LYS A 84 -16.26 3.94 13.95
CA LYS A 84 -17.63 4.48 13.93
C LYS A 84 -17.78 5.69 14.88
N GLU A 85 -17.01 5.70 15.94
CA GLU A 85 -16.94 6.69 17.00
C GLU A 85 -16.49 8.05 16.45
N ALA A 86 -15.73 8.06 15.34
CA ALA A 86 -15.32 9.27 14.64
C ALA A 86 -16.53 10.08 14.14
N PHE A 87 -17.63 9.42 13.75
CA PHE A 87 -18.87 10.10 13.36
C PHE A 87 -19.60 10.75 14.54
N SER A 88 -19.42 10.20 15.75
CA SER A 88 -20.04 10.70 16.98
C SER A 88 -19.19 11.75 17.72
N GLY A 89 -17.96 12.00 17.25
CA GLY A 89 -17.01 12.92 17.90
C GLY A 89 -16.31 12.37 19.14
N ASN A 90 -16.53 11.09 19.49
CA ASN A 90 -15.96 10.44 20.67
C ASN A 90 -14.67 9.65 20.39
N VAL A 91 -14.01 9.92 19.25
CA VAL A 91 -12.76 9.25 18.88
C VAL A 91 -11.57 9.83 19.63
N ASP A 92 -10.73 8.98 20.22
CA ASP A 92 -9.46 9.41 20.79
C ASP A 92 -8.44 9.64 19.67
N LEU A 93 -8.27 10.90 19.30
CA LEU A 93 -7.37 11.34 18.23
C LEU A 93 -5.90 10.98 18.48
N ARG A 94 -5.45 10.84 19.73
CA ARG A 94 -4.08 10.40 20.02
C ARG A 94 -3.91 8.95 19.61
N SER A 95 -4.85 8.10 20.01
CA SER A 95 -4.82 6.69 19.68
C SER A 95 -4.95 6.41 18.18
N TYR A 96 -5.64 7.28 17.43
CA TYR A 96 -5.91 7.10 16.00
C TYR A 96 -4.64 6.95 15.15
N HIS A 97 -3.59 7.71 15.46
CA HIS A 97 -2.30 7.63 14.76
C HIS A 97 -1.31 6.64 15.39
N GLU A 98 -1.61 6.14 16.59
CA GLU A 98 -0.75 5.22 17.32
C GLU A 98 -1.16 3.76 17.08
N LYS A 99 -2.43 3.42 16.84
CA LYS A 99 -2.88 2.02 16.65
C LYS A 99 -2.48 1.35 15.32
N TRP A 100 -1.52 1.90 14.57
CA TRP A 100 -1.13 1.41 13.24
C TRP A 100 -0.68 -0.07 13.23
N TRP A 101 -0.22 -0.61 14.37
CA TRP A 101 0.22 -2.00 14.54
C TRP A 101 -0.91 -2.99 14.89
N ILE A 102 -2.10 -2.52 15.30
CA ILE A 102 -3.23 -3.38 15.72
C ILE A 102 -4.15 -3.71 14.53
N SER A 103 -4.08 -2.91 13.46
CA SER A 103 -4.85 -3.04 12.22
C SER A 103 -4.24 -3.99 11.19
#